data_AF-A0A2V6XEP6-F1
#
_entry.id   AF-A0A2V6XEP6-F1
#
_cell.length_a   1.000
_cell.length_b   1.000
_cell.length_c   1.000
_cell.angle_alpha   90.00
_cell.angle_beta   90.00
_cell.angle_gamma   90.00
#
_symmetry.space_group_name_H-M   'P 1'
#
loop_
_entity.id
_entity.type
_entity.pdbx_description
1 polymer ?
#
loop_
_entity_poly.entity_id
_entity_poly.type
_entity_poly.pdbx_seq_one_letter_code
_entity_poly.pdbx_strand_id
1 'polypeptide(L)' 'RFKSEPVTMMIGGERRTIVIESEPAYNALYEIESPAVLTSDAWAKAVEDGRWAEHVRPYTTNRRHVIYRRIS' A
#
# COMPACT_ATOMS: atom_id res chain seq x y z
N ARG A 1 5.14 2.37 -9.23
CA ARG A 1 5.17 1.12 -8.43
C ARG A 1 6.42 1.17 -7.58
N PHE A 2 6.34 0.77 -6.31
CA PHE A 2 7.43 0.86 -5.37
C PHE A 2 7.75 -0.55 -4.86
N LYS A 3 9.03 -0.85 -4.66
CA LYS A 3 9.50 -2.08 -4.01
C LYS A 3 10.12 -1.70 -2.68
N SER A 4 9.88 -2.47 -1.62
CA SER A 4 10.53 -2.21 -0.34
C SER A 4 12.03 -2.50 -0.42
N GLU A 5 12.81 -1.70 0.30
CA GLU A 5 14.26 -1.85 0.45
C GLU A 5 14.65 -1.60 1.92
N PRO A 6 15.74 -2.23 2.42
CA PRO A 6 16.28 -1.90 3.73
C PRO A 6 16.62 -0.42 3.83
N VAL A 7 16.23 0.23 4.92
CA VAL A 7 16.60 1.62 5.16
C VAL A 7 17.94 1.68 5.87
N THR A 8 18.89 2.41 5.31
CA THR A 8 20.18 2.70 5.95
C THR A 8 20.27 4.19 6.24
N MET A 9 20.43 4.55 7.52
CA MET A 9 20.45 5.96 7.95
C MET A 9 21.40 6.18 9.14
N MET A 10 21.74 7.44 9.39
CA MET A 10 22.49 7.84 10.57
C MET A 10 21.54 8.05 11.75
N ILE A 11 21.76 7.35 12.86
CA ILE A 11 20.98 7.47 14.10
C ILE A 11 21.97 7.63 15.26
N GLY A 12 21.92 8.76 15.96
CA GLY A 12 22.83 9.03 17.09
C GLY A 12 24.31 9.08 16.69
N GLY A 13 24.63 9.47 15.46
CA GLY A 13 26.01 9.50 14.94
C GLY A 13 26.50 8.16 14.38
N GLU A 14 25.72 7.09 14.48
CA GLU A 14 26.05 5.77 13.94
C GLU A 14 25.26 5.45 12.69
N ARG A 15 25.89 4.76 11.72
CA ARG A 15 25.17 4.19 10.58
C ARG A 15 24.43 2.92 11.02
N ARG A 16 23.11 2.87 10.81
CA ARG A 16 22.28 1.70 11.10
C ARG A 16 21.48 1.30 9.86
N THR A 17 21.38 -0.01 9.64
CA THR A 17 20.52 -0.61 8.62
C THR A 17 19.33 -1.27 9.32
N ILE A 18 18.12 -0.92 8.93
CA ILE A 18 16.87 -1.42 9.48
C ILE A 18 16.13 -2.16 8.37
N VAL A 19 15.75 -3.40 8.67
CA VAL A 19 14.84 -4.20 7.84
C VAL A 19 13.52 -4.29 8.59
N ILE A 20 12.44 -3.85 7.95
CA ILE A 20 11.10 -3.97 8.52
C ILE A 20 10.56 -5.35 8.15
N GLU A 21 10.58 -6.26 9.12
CA GLU A 21 10.06 -7.61 8.92
C GLU A 21 8.56 -7.56 8.58
N SER A 22 8.13 -8.42 7.66
CA SER A 22 6.75 -8.52 7.17
C SER A 22 6.21 -7.29 6.42
N GLU A 23 7.04 -6.31 6.05
CA GLU A 23 6.62 -5.22 5.17
C GLU A 23 6.31 -5.75 3.74
N PRO A 24 5.18 -5.35 3.11
CA PRO A 24 4.89 -5.73 1.75
C PRO A 24 6.03 -5.39 0.78
N ALA A 25 6.49 -6.40 0.03
CA ALA A 25 7.57 -6.25 -0.94
C ALA A 25 7.24 -5.23 -2.04
N TYR A 26 5.98 -5.07 -2.37
CA TYR A 26 5.50 -4.18 -3.43
C TYR A 26 4.39 -3.29 -2.93
N ASN A 27 4.51 -1.99 -3.22
CA ASN A 27 3.59 -0.95 -2.80
C ASN A 27 3.15 -0.09 -3.98
N ALA A 28 1.93 0.43 -3.90
CA ALA A 28 1.39 1.42 -4.80
C ALA A 28 0.74 2.54 -3.98
N LEU A 29 0.99 3.78 -4.38
CA LEU A 29 0.37 4.96 -3.81
C LEU A 29 -0.38 5.67 -4.95
N TYR A 30 -1.66 5.91 -4.74
CA TYR A 30 -2.52 6.61 -5.68
C TYR A 30 -3.09 7.84 -4.99
N GLU A 31 -3.01 8.98 -5.65
CA GLU A 31 -3.80 10.15 -5.25
C GLU A 31 -5.23 9.95 -5.72
N ILE A 32 -6.18 10.21 -4.83
CA ILE A 32 -7.61 10.17 -5.10
C ILE A 32 -8.21 11.50 -4.69
N GLU A 33 -9.27 11.92 -5.38
CA GLU A 33 -9.93 13.21 -5.14
C GLU A 33 -10.37 13.38 -3.68
N SER A 34 -10.92 12.33 -3.07
CA SER A 34 -11.29 12.31 -1.66
C SER A 34 -11.40 10.88 -1.12
N PRO A 35 -11.41 10.68 0.21
CA PRO A 35 -11.67 9.36 0.82
C PRO A 35 -13.00 8.73 0.39
N ALA A 36 -14.00 9.54 0.04
CA ALA A 36 -15.33 9.07 -0.34
C ALA A 36 -15.33 8.25 -1.65
N VAL A 37 -14.30 8.40 -2.48
CA VAL A 37 -14.12 7.58 -3.69
C VAL A 37 -14.13 6.08 -3.34
N LEU A 38 -13.45 5.68 -2.25
CA LEU A 38 -13.28 4.28 -1.87
C LEU A 38 -14.58 3.60 -1.41
N THR A 39 -15.61 4.38 -1.09
CA THR A 39 -16.94 3.90 -0.66
C THR A 39 -18.03 4.24 -1.68
N SER A 40 -17.67 4.69 -2.88
CA SER A 40 -18.63 5.02 -3.94
C SER A 40 -19.09 3.78 -4.69
N ASP A 41 -20.30 3.84 -5.28
CA ASP A 41 -20.85 2.76 -6.11
C ASP A 41 -19.96 2.44 -7.30
N ALA A 42 -19.36 3.47 -7.91
CA ALA A 42 -18.44 3.30 -9.03
C ALA A 42 -17.20 2.50 -8.63
N TRP A 43 -16.61 2.80 -7.47
CA TRP A 43 -15.48 2.06 -6.94
C TRP A 43 -15.87 0.62 -6.55
N ALA A 44 -17.01 0.45 -5.88
CA ALA A 44 -17.53 -0.87 -5.51
C ALA A 44 -17.72 -1.78 -6.73
N LYS A 45 -18.25 -1.24 -7.83
CA LYS A 45 -18.36 -1.97 -9.10
C LYS A 45 -16.99 -2.30 -9.69
N ALA A 46 -16.06 -1.36 -9.68
CA ALA A 46 -14.74 -1.53 -10.30
C ALA A 46 -13.86 -2.55 -9.56
N VAL A 47 -13.92 -2.62 -8.22
CA VAL A 47 -13.06 -3.53 -7.44
C VAL A 47 -13.46 -5.01 -7.55
N GLU A 48 -14.71 -5.29 -7.91
CA GLU A 48 -15.20 -6.65 -8.16
C GLU A 48 -15.16 -7.04 -9.64
N ASP A 49 -14.79 -6.12 -10.54
CA ASP A 49 -14.68 -6.41 -11.97
C ASP A 49 -13.38 -7.18 -12.30
N GLY A 50 -13.51 -8.18 -13.16
CA GLY A 50 -12.40 -9.02 -13.61
C GLY A 50 -11.94 -10.10 -12.63
N ARG A 51 -10.70 -10.56 -12.81
CA ARG A 51 -10.19 -11.80 -12.17
C ARG A 51 -9.80 -11.63 -10.69
N TRP A 52 -9.79 -10.41 -10.18
CA TRP A 52 -9.20 -10.12 -8.86
C TRP A 52 -9.88 -10.91 -7.73
N ALA A 53 -11.22 -10.90 -7.68
CA ALA A 53 -12.01 -11.52 -6.63
C ALA A 53 -11.77 -13.04 -6.49
N GLU A 54 -11.70 -13.74 -7.61
CA GLU A 54 -11.61 -15.21 -7.66
C GLU A 54 -10.17 -15.72 -7.72
N HIS A 55 -9.28 -15.04 -8.43
CA HIS A 55 -7.97 -15.59 -8.79
C HIS A 55 -6.81 -14.93 -8.06
N VAL A 56 -7.00 -13.77 -7.42
CA VAL A 56 -5.90 -13.02 -6.80
C VAL A 56 -6.13 -12.80 -5.31
N ARG A 57 -7.32 -12.33 -4.92
CA ARG A 57 -7.68 -12.05 -3.53
C ARG A 57 -7.47 -13.25 -2.59
N PRO A 58 -7.83 -14.51 -2.94
CA PRO A 58 -7.62 -15.66 -2.05
C PRO A 58 -6.14 -15.95 -1.72
N TYR A 59 -5.23 -15.54 -2.59
CA TYR A 59 -3.79 -15.79 -2.44
C TYR A 59 -3.03 -14.57 -1.91
N THR A 60 -3.73 -13.47 -1.58
CA THR A 60 -3.12 -12.24 -1.07
C THR A 60 -3.42 -12.08 0.42
N THR A 61 -2.47 -12.45 1.29
CA THR A 61 -2.70 -12.56 2.74
C THR A 61 -2.12 -11.41 3.56
N ASN A 62 -1.06 -10.75 3.10
CA ASN A 62 -0.43 -9.60 3.77
C ASN A 62 -0.77 -8.25 3.08
N ARG A 63 -2.05 -8.05 2.74
CA ARG A 63 -2.51 -6.81 2.10
C ARG A 63 -2.80 -5.75 3.16
N ARG A 64 -2.20 -4.56 3.01
CA ARG A 64 -2.46 -3.39 3.87
C ARG A 64 -3.05 -2.25 3.04
N HIS A 65 -4.06 -1.58 3.57
CA HIS A 65 -4.56 -0.32 3.03
C HIS A 65 -4.32 0.78 4.05
N VAL A 66 -3.75 1.90 3.61
CA VAL A 66 -3.54 3.09 4.42
C VAL A 66 -4.00 4.29 3.60
N ILE A 67 -4.66 5.24 4.26
CA ILE A 67 -5.03 6.52 3.66
C ILE A 67 -4.20 7.61 4.31
N TYR A 68 -3.61 8.48 3.49
CA TYR A 68 -2.85 9.64 3.94
C TYR A 68 -3.61 10.90 3.53
N ARG A 69 -3.61 11.90 4.43
CA ARG A 69 -4.08 13.24 4.10
C ARG A 69 -2.87 14.10 3.81
N ARG A 70 -2.84 14.74 2.63
CA ARG A 70 -1.83 15.75 2.32
C ARG A 70 -2.03 16.92 3.28
N ILE A 71 -0.98 17.26 4.03
CA ILE A 71 -0.92 18.49 4.82
C ILE A 71 -0.21 19.51 3.92
N SER A 72 -0.92 20.56 3.55
CA SER A 72 -0.39 21.72 2.82
C SER A 72 -0.55 22.96 3.66
#